data_AF-A0A0G0Y546-F1
#
_entry.id   AF-A0A0G0Y546-F1
#
_cell.length_a   1.000
_cell.length_b   1.000
_cell.length_c   1.000
_cell.angle_alpha   90.00
_cell.angle_beta   90.00
_cell.angle_gamma   90.00
#
_symmetry.space_group_name_H-M   'P 1'
#
loop_
_entity.id
_entity.type
_entity.pdbx_description
1 polymer ?
#
loop_
_entity_poly.entity_id
_entity_poly.type
_entity_poly.pdbx_seq_one_letter_code
_entity_poly.pdbx_strand_id
1 'polypeptide(L)'
;ESTKTKFFGQALPALLGCDVVGDPFLIDLATLPHLLIAGATGSGKSVVLHSCIASLLMTKTPAELGIILIDPKQLECAMYQTLPHMVFAPITSTPEAIKALMWMIGFMEDRYKAMAASGARTFEDFVRMMDQPQQRIVLIIDELADLMLTAGKEYGG
;
A
#
# COMPACT_ATOMS: atom_id res chain seq x y z
N GLU A 1 -18.18 -18.02 -21.41
CA GLU A 1 -17.91 -16.63 -21.00
C GLU A 1 -16.53 -16.54 -20.38
N SER A 2 -15.63 -15.76 -20.99
CA SER A 2 -14.18 -15.85 -20.72
C SER A 2 -13.74 -14.94 -19.59
N THR A 3 -13.10 -15.55 -18.60
CA THR A 3 -12.08 -15.03 -17.67
C THR A 3 -11.45 -13.69 -18.07
N LYS A 4 -11.86 -12.56 -17.47
CA LYS A 4 -11.23 -11.24 -17.75
C LYS A 4 -10.48 -10.59 -16.59
N THR A 5 -10.55 -11.09 -15.36
CA THR A 5 -9.69 -10.59 -14.26
C THR A 5 -8.60 -11.62 -13.96
N LYS A 6 -7.61 -11.73 -14.84
CA LYS A 6 -6.43 -12.54 -14.55
C LYS A 6 -5.32 -11.63 -14.05
N PHE A 7 -5.05 -11.68 -12.75
CA PHE A 7 -3.90 -11.03 -12.10
C PHE A 7 -2.59 -11.78 -12.47
N PHE A 8 -2.19 -11.79 -13.74
CA PHE A 8 -0.96 -12.47 -14.15
C PHE A 8 0.26 -11.55 -14.04
N GLY A 9 1.27 -12.00 -13.30
CA GLY A 9 2.64 -11.45 -13.34
C GLY A 9 2.89 -10.14 -12.59
N GLN A 10 1.87 -9.54 -11.96
CA GLN A 10 1.99 -8.25 -11.27
C GLN A 10 2.52 -8.43 -9.85
N ALA A 11 3.43 -7.54 -9.46
CA ALA A 11 4.03 -7.57 -8.14
C ALA A 11 3.08 -7.02 -7.07
N LEU A 12 2.33 -5.96 -7.38
CA LEU A 12 1.33 -5.33 -6.51
C LEU A 12 0.09 -4.93 -7.34
N PRO A 13 -0.77 -5.89 -7.72
CA PRO A 13 -1.95 -5.59 -8.52
C PRO A 13 -2.96 -4.72 -7.76
N ALA A 14 -3.40 -3.62 -8.37
CA ALA A 14 -4.46 -2.76 -7.86
C ALA A 14 -5.57 -2.57 -8.91
N LEU A 15 -6.77 -3.06 -8.59
CA LEU A 15 -7.94 -2.94 -9.45
C LEU A 15 -8.63 -1.59 -9.22
N LEU A 16 -8.66 -0.73 -10.25
CA LEU A 16 -9.23 0.61 -10.15
C LEU A 16 -10.68 0.68 -10.66
N GLY A 17 -11.10 -0.24 -11.52
CA GLY A 17 -12.46 -0.26 -12.06
C GLY A 17 -12.56 -1.00 -13.38
N CYS A 18 -13.34 -0.46 -14.31
CA CYS A 18 -13.43 -0.92 -15.69
C CYS A 18 -13.33 0.27 -16.66
N ASP A 19 -12.92 0.00 -17.89
CA ASP A 19 -12.90 0.98 -18.97
C ASP A 19 -14.29 1.15 -19.62
N VAL A 20 -14.37 1.98 -20.65
CA VAL A 20 -15.62 2.30 -21.35
C VAL A 20 -16.26 1.12 -22.09
N VAL A 21 -15.51 0.04 -22.34
CA VAL A 21 -16.03 -1.20 -22.95
C VAL A 21 -16.27 -2.31 -21.93
N GLY A 22 -16.05 -2.02 -20.64
CA GLY A 22 -16.30 -2.94 -19.52
C GLY A 22 -15.12 -3.86 -19.19
N ASP A 23 -13.95 -3.64 -19.78
CA ASP A 23 -12.75 -4.41 -19.46
C ASP A 23 -12.14 -3.91 -18.13
N PRO A 24 -11.64 -4.82 -17.26
CA PRO A 24 -11.11 -4.42 -15.97
C PRO A 24 -9.88 -3.54 -16.12
N PHE A 25 -9.90 -2.38 -15.45
CA PHE A 25 -8.79 -1.44 -15.40
C PHE A 25 -7.89 -1.76 -14.20
N LEU A 26 -6.83 -2.50 -14.48
CA LEU A 26 -5.89 -3.05 -13.50
C LEU A 26 -4.51 -2.41 -13.67
N ILE A 27 -3.91 -1.96 -12.58
CA ILE A 27 -2.55 -1.41 -12.56
C ILE A 27 -1.63 -2.26 -11.66
N ASP A 28 -0.32 -2.08 -11.81
CA ASP A 28 0.67 -2.64 -10.89
C ASP A 28 1.33 -1.50 -10.10
N LEU A 29 1.07 -1.43 -8.79
CA LEU A 29 1.67 -0.42 -7.92
C LEU A 29 3.20 -0.55 -7.81
N ALA A 30 3.79 -1.69 -8.18
CA ALA A 30 5.24 -1.80 -8.19
C ALA A 30 5.89 -1.05 -9.37
N THR A 31 5.17 -0.89 -10.49
CA THR A 31 5.66 -0.15 -11.67
C THR A 31 5.24 1.33 -11.63
N LEU A 32 4.18 1.64 -10.89
CA LEU A 32 3.71 2.97 -10.53
C LEU A 32 3.84 3.15 -9.01
N PRO A 33 5.06 3.42 -8.50
CA PRO A 33 5.40 3.23 -7.08
C PRO A 33 4.56 4.05 -6.10
N HIS A 34 3.94 5.13 -6.58
CA HIS A 34 3.06 5.98 -5.80
C HIS A 34 1.81 6.33 -6.61
N LEU A 35 0.65 6.28 -5.94
CA LEU A 35 -0.65 6.60 -6.51
C LEU A 35 -1.32 7.68 -5.65
N LEU A 36 -1.79 8.75 -6.27
CA LEU A 36 -2.62 9.77 -5.64
C LEU A 36 -4.04 9.67 -6.18
N ILE A 37 -5.02 9.49 -5.28
CA ILE A 37 -6.44 9.45 -5.63
C ILE A 37 -7.10 10.71 -5.09
N ALA A 38 -7.72 11.49 -5.97
CA ALA A 38 -8.43 12.72 -5.62
C ALA A 38 -9.85 12.70 -6.17
N GLY A 39 -10.78 13.31 -5.44
CA GLY A 39 -12.19 13.39 -5.82
C GLY A 39 -13.03 14.05 -4.72
N ALA A 40 -14.15 14.63 -5.12
CA ALA A 40 -15.10 15.22 -4.17
C ALA A 40 -15.82 14.14 -3.34
N THR A 41 -16.40 14.52 -2.20
CA THR A 41 -17.24 13.61 -1.41
C THR A 41 -18.32 12.97 -2.27
N GLY A 42 -18.46 11.65 -2.18
CA GLY A 42 -19.41 10.88 -2.99
C GLY A 42 -18.92 10.49 -4.38
N SER A 43 -17.70 10.85 -4.80
CA SER A 43 -17.16 10.47 -6.12
C SER A 43 -16.65 9.02 -6.20
N GLY A 44 -16.74 8.25 -5.11
CA GLY A 44 -16.28 6.87 -5.06
C GLY A 44 -14.81 6.66 -4.67
N LYS A 45 -14.12 7.67 -4.11
CA LYS A 45 -12.72 7.54 -3.65
C LYS A 45 -12.51 6.34 -2.72
N SER A 46 -13.32 6.23 -1.66
CA SER A 46 -13.23 5.11 -0.70
C SER A 46 -13.46 3.76 -1.38
N VAL A 47 -14.41 3.70 -2.33
CA VAL A 47 -14.70 2.47 -3.10
C VAL A 47 -13.47 2.02 -3.91
N VAL A 48 -12.79 2.94 -4.58
CA VAL A 48 -11.55 2.64 -5.31
C VAL A 48 -10.46 2.18 -4.34
N LEU A 49 -10.32 2.83 -3.19
CA LEU A 49 -9.35 2.44 -2.16
C LEU A 49 -9.58 0.99 -1.68
N HIS A 50 -10.83 0.64 -1.36
CA HIS A 50 -11.19 -0.72 -0.96
C HIS A 50 -10.98 -1.73 -2.08
N SER A 51 -11.27 -1.37 -3.33
CA SER A 51 -10.99 -2.22 -4.50
C SER A 51 -9.50 -2.52 -4.63
N CYS A 52 -8.64 -1.52 -4.47
CA CYS A 52 -7.18 -1.69 -4.43
C CYS A 52 -6.74 -2.63 -3.31
N ILE A 53 -7.19 -2.38 -2.07
CA ILE A 53 -6.87 -3.22 -0.91
C ILE A 53 -7.32 -4.67 -1.16
N ALA A 54 -8.54 -4.87 -1.63
CA ALA A 54 -9.07 -6.19 -1.92
C ALA A 54 -8.24 -6.91 -2.99
N SER A 55 -7.87 -6.25 -4.08
CA SER A 55 -7.02 -6.87 -5.12
C SER A 55 -5.64 -7.29 -4.61
N LEU A 56 -5.05 -6.52 -3.69
CA LEU A 56 -3.78 -6.88 -3.05
C LEU A 56 -3.95 -8.08 -2.12
N LEU A 57 -4.96 -8.07 -1.26
CA LEU A 57 -5.24 -9.16 -0.31
C LEU A 57 -5.62 -10.47 -1.01
N MET A 58 -6.31 -10.40 -2.14
CA MET A 58 -6.69 -11.58 -2.93
C MET A 58 -5.52 -12.24 -3.65
N THR A 59 -4.39 -11.54 -3.80
CA THR A 59 -3.27 -11.99 -4.66
C THR A 59 -1.95 -12.15 -3.92
N LYS A 60 -1.83 -11.64 -2.69
CA LYS A 60 -0.58 -11.66 -1.92
C LYS A 60 -0.81 -12.25 -0.54
N THR A 61 0.12 -13.10 -0.12
CA THR A 61 0.15 -13.64 1.24
C THR A 61 0.71 -12.59 2.23
N PRO A 62 0.49 -12.75 3.55
CA PRO A 62 1.09 -11.87 4.55
C PRO A 62 2.63 -11.84 4.50
N ALA A 63 3.28 -12.91 4.02
CA ALA A 63 4.74 -12.94 3.88
C ALA A 63 5.24 -12.13 2.66
N GLU A 64 4.37 -11.86 1.68
CA GLU A 64 4.69 -11.11 0.46
C GLU A 64 4.24 -9.64 0.52
N LEU A 65 3.27 -9.33 1.40
CA LEU A 65 2.66 -8.01 1.51
C LEU A 65 2.44 -7.62 2.97
N GLY A 66 2.96 -6.46 3.33
CA GLY A 66 2.58 -5.71 4.52
C GLY A 66 1.81 -4.45 4.15
N ILE A 67 0.74 -4.13 4.86
CA ILE A 67 -0.05 -2.92 4.67
C ILE A 67 0.05 -2.05 5.93
N ILE A 68 0.26 -0.75 5.74
CA ILE A 68 0.14 0.27 6.78
C ILE A 68 -1.02 1.18 6.37
N LEU A 69 -2.01 1.31 7.25
CA LEU A 69 -3.18 2.17 7.03
C LEU A 69 -3.12 3.38 7.95
N ILE A 70 -3.27 4.58 7.39
CA ILE A 70 -3.47 5.82 8.11
C ILE A 70 -4.89 6.32 7.79
N ASP A 71 -5.78 6.24 8.78
CA ASP A 71 -7.18 6.66 8.73
C ASP A 71 -7.47 7.56 9.95
N PRO A 72 -7.21 8.88 9.84
CA PRO A 72 -7.38 9.80 10.96
C PRO A 72 -8.84 9.95 11.41
N LYS A 73 -9.80 9.56 10.56
CA LYS A 73 -11.23 9.69 10.84
C LYS A 73 -11.87 8.41 11.35
N GLN A 74 -11.17 7.27 11.29
CA GLN A 74 -11.67 5.95 11.69
C GLN A 74 -12.99 5.56 11.01
N LEU A 75 -13.17 5.95 9.75
CA LEU A 75 -14.42 5.74 9.03
C LEU A 75 -14.38 4.49 8.16
N GLU A 76 -13.28 4.31 7.44
CA GLU A 76 -13.24 3.39 6.30
C GLU A 76 -12.37 2.17 6.61
N CYS A 77 -11.29 2.33 7.38
CA CYS A 77 -10.24 1.31 7.47
C CYS A 77 -10.30 0.39 8.70
N ALA A 78 -11.18 0.66 9.67
CA ALA A 78 -11.27 -0.10 10.92
C ALA A 78 -11.51 -1.61 10.70
N MET A 79 -12.23 -1.98 9.63
CA MET A 79 -12.52 -3.37 9.27
C MET A 79 -11.26 -4.21 8.96
N TYR A 80 -10.13 -3.58 8.67
CA TYR A 80 -8.89 -4.28 8.32
C TYR A 80 -8.00 -4.61 9.51
N GLN A 81 -8.34 -4.13 10.72
CA GLN A 81 -7.48 -4.19 11.91
C GLN A 81 -6.96 -5.60 12.25
N THR A 82 -7.76 -6.64 12.00
CA THR A 82 -7.42 -8.03 12.38
C THR A 82 -6.77 -8.82 11.24
N LEU A 83 -6.49 -8.20 10.10
CA LEU A 83 -5.89 -8.92 8.98
C LEU A 83 -4.41 -9.21 9.24
N PRO A 84 -3.91 -10.41 8.90
CA PRO A 84 -2.51 -10.78 9.10
C PRO A 84 -1.53 -9.98 8.24
N HIS A 85 -2.02 -9.30 7.20
CA HIS A 85 -1.23 -8.41 6.34
C HIS A 85 -0.95 -7.04 6.98
N MET A 86 -1.63 -6.68 8.08
CA MET A 86 -1.40 -5.40 8.74
C MET A 86 -0.06 -5.40 9.46
N VAL A 87 0.78 -4.40 9.18
CA VAL A 87 2.07 -4.21 9.91
C VAL A 87 1.82 -3.62 11.29
N PHE A 88 0.86 -2.69 11.37
CA PHE A 88 0.39 -2.05 12.58
C PHE A 88 -1.14 -2.04 12.57
N ALA A 89 -1.78 -1.87 13.73
CA ALA A 89 -3.20 -1.52 13.75
C ALA A 89 -3.41 -0.21 12.94
N PRO A 90 -4.57 -0.03 12.28
CA PRO A 90 -4.88 1.19 11.55
C PRO A 90 -4.60 2.43 12.41
N ILE A 91 -3.78 3.32 11.88
CA ILE A 91 -3.25 4.48 12.59
C ILE A 91 -4.22 5.63 12.48
N THR A 92 -4.57 6.22 13.62
CA THR A 92 -5.61 7.24 13.70
C THR A 92 -5.06 8.59 14.15
N SER A 93 -3.83 8.65 14.64
CA SER A 93 -3.21 9.86 15.17
C SER A 93 -1.99 10.28 14.35
N THR A 94 -1.81 11.60 14.17
CA THR A 94 -0.64 12.16 13.47
C THR A 94 0.69 11.75 14.10
N PRO A 95 0.86 11.76 15.44
CA PRO A 95 2.12 11.32 16.05
C PRO A 95 2.47 9.85 15.75
N GLU A 96 1.48 8.97 15.71
CA GLU A 96 1.70 7.56 15.32
C GLU A 96 1.98 7.41 13.83
N ALA A 97 1.33 8.21 12.98
CA ALA A 97 1.60 8.24 11.55
C ALA A 97 3.06 8.62 11.28
N ILE A 98 3.59 9.63 11.97
CA ILE A 98 5.01 10.02 11.89
C ILE A 98 5.92 8.87 12.32
N LYS A 99 5.60 8.19 13.42
CA LYS A 99 6.39 7.01 13.88
C LYS A 99 6.38 5.89 12.84
N ALA A 100 5.24 5.62 12.21
CA ALA A 100 5.15 4.61 11.16
C ALA A 100 5.95 4.99 9.91
N LEU A 101 5.93 6.27 9.51
CA LEU A 101 6.77 6.78 8.43
C LEU A 101 8.27 6.65 8.76
N MET A 102 8.67 7.00 9.98
CA MET A 102 10.06 6.81 10.45
C MET A 102 10.46 5.34 10.45
N TRP A 103 9.57 4.44 10.91
CA TRP A 103 9.79 3.01 10.84
C TRP A 103 9.96 2.53 9.40
N MET A 104 9.15 3.02 8.46
CA MET A 104 9.27 2.69 7.04
C MET A 104 10.61 3.12 6.45
N ILE A 105 11.13 4.29 6.86
CA ILE A 105 12.46 4.77 6.44
C ILE A 105 13.53 3.79 6.94
N GLY A 106 13.53 3.44 8.22
CA GLY A 106 14.50 2.49 8.78
C GLY A 106 14.41 1.11 8.11
N PHE A 107 13.20 0.61 7.90
CA PHE A 107 12.95 -0.65 7.19
C PHE A 107 13.48 -0.62 5.74
N MET A 108 13.30 0.51 5.05
CA MET A 108 13.83 0.73 3.71
C MET A 108 15.37 0.72 3.71
N GLU A 109 16.00 1.42 4.66
CA GLU A 109 17.46 1.47 4.79
C GLU A 109 18.06 0.08 5.07
N ASP A 110 17.47 -0.68 5.98
CA ASP A 110 17.93 -2.03 6.30
C ASP A 110 17.80 -2.98 5.11
N ARG A 111 16.73 -2.85 4.33
CA ARG A 111 16.57 -3.57 3.06
C ARG A 111 17.63 -3.18 2.04
N TYR A 112 17.93 -1.89 1.88
CA TYR A 112 18.98 -1.46 0.96
C TYR A 112 20.35 -2.03 1.33
N LYS A 113 20.68 -2.06 2.63
CA LYS A 113 21.91 -2.69 3.12
C LYS A 113 21.94 -4.20 2.82
N ALA A 114 20.85 -4.91 3.09
CA ALA A 114 20.74 -6.35 2.81
C ALA A 114 20.86 -6.65 1.31
N MET A 115 20.19 -5.86 0.47
CA MET A 115 20.29 -5.95 -0.98
C MET A 115 21.73 -5.73 -1.46
N ALA A 116 22.38 -4.66 -0.98
CA ALA A 116 23.77 -4.36 -1.34
C ALA A 116 24.73 -5.48 -0.92
N ALA A 117 24.55 -6.06 0.27
CA ALA A 117 25.36 -7.17 0.76
C ALA A 117 25.17 -8.47 -0.05
N SER A 118 23.94 -8.71 -0.55
CA SER A 118 23.64 -9.87 -1.41
C SER A 118 24.11 -9.72 -2.86
N GLY A 119 24.43 -8.50 -3.31
CA GLY A 119 24.73 -8.19 -4.71
C GLY A 119 23.49 -8.08 -5.61
N ALA A 120 22.29 -8.08 -5.04
CA ALA A 120 21.04 -7.88 -5.76
C ALA A 120 20.95 -6.46 -6.36
N ARG A 121 20.51 -6.36 -7.62
CA ARG A 121 20.32 -5.07 -8.31
C ARG A 121 18.88 -4.60 -8.28
N THR A 122 17.94 -5.54 -8.24
CA THR A 122 16.51 -5.29 -8.13
C THR A 122 15.94 -5.97 -6.88
N PHE A 123 14.75 -5.55 -6.45
CA PHE A 123 14.07 -6.23 -5.34
C PHE A 123 13.68 -7.67 -5.72
N GLU A 124 13.36 -7.91 -6.98
CA GLU A 124 13.08 -9.24 -7.51
C GLU A 124 14.31 -10.16 -7.43
N ASP A 125 15.49 -9.63 -7.75
CA ASP A 125 16.75 -10.37 -7.57
C ASP A 125 16.96 -10.72 -6.10
N PHE A 126 16.73 -9.74 -5.21
CA PHE A 126 16.88 -9.93 -3.77
C PHE A 126 15.96 -11.02 -3.24
N VAL A 127 14.68 -11.00 -3.60
CA VAL A 127 13.71 -12.04 -3.19
C VAL A 127 14.16 -13.42 -3.67
N ARG A 128 14.65 -13.53 -4.91
CA ARG A 128 15.16 -14.81 -5.46
C ARG A 128 16.42 -15.30 -4.75
N MET A 129 17.31 -14.40 -4.34
CA MET A 129 18.56 -14.75 -3.66
C MET A 129 18.35 -15.17 -2.20
N MET A 130 17.34 -14.61 -1.53
CA MET A 130 17.06 -14.92 -0.13
C MET A 130 16.32 -16.25 0.08
N ASP A 131 15.85 -16.89 -1.01
CA ASP A 131 15.05 -18.13 -0.99
C ASP A 131 13.86 -18.10 -0.01
N GLN A 132 13.37 -16.89 0.29
CA GLN A 132 12.25 -16.62 1.20
C GLN A 132 11.48 -15.39 0.70
N PRO A 133 10.14 -15.37 0.86
CA PRO A 133 9.34 -14.22 0.48
C PRO A 133 9.77 -12.97 1.26
N GLN A 134 9.86 -11.84 0.56
CA GLN A 134 10.16 -10.54 1.16
C GLN A 134 8.94 -9.65 1.00
N GLN A 135 8.44 -9.13 2.12
CA GLN A 135 7.25 -8.28 2.12
C GLN A 135 7.48 -7.00 1.32
N ARG A 136 6.58 -6.70 0.39
CA ARG A 136 6.39 -5.33 -0.09
C ARG A 136 5.51 -4.59 0.89
N ILE A 137 5.89 -3.36 1.26
CA ILE A 137 5.11 -2.54 2.17
C ILE A 137 4.30 -1.54 1.35
N VAL A 138 2.98 -1.54 1.52
CA VAL A 138 2.06 -0.59 0.91
C VAL A 138 1.51 0.31 2.00
N LEU A 139 1.86 1.60 1.93
CA LEU A 139 1.30 2.64 2.80
C LEU A 139 0.07 3.24 2.13
N ILE A 140 -1.04 3.27 2.86
CA ILE A 140 -2.30 3.85 2.41
C ILE A 140 -2.69 4.94 3.39
N ILE A 141 -2.99 6.11 2.85
CA ILE A 141 -3.44 7.28 3.60
C ILE A 141 -4.79 7.70 3.02
N ASP A 142 -5.87 7.55 3.78
CA ASP A 142 -7.23 7.86 3.28
C ASP A 142 -7.41 9.37 3.04
N GLU A 143 -6.98 10.19 4.00
CA GLU A 143 -7.07 11.65 3.91
C GLU A 143 -5.70 12.29 4.14
N LEU A 144 -4.93 12.42 3.05
CA LEU A 144 -3.58 13.01 3.09
C LEU A 144 -3.59 14.47 3.56
N ALA A 145 -4.63 15.24 3.23
CA ALA A 145 -4.72 16.66 3.58
C ALA A 145 -4.76 16.87 5.10
N ASP A 146 -5.53 16.05 5.82
CA ASP A 146 -5.65 16.12 7.28
C ASP A 146 -4.31 15.82 7.97
N LEU A 147 -3.54 14.88 7.42
CA LEU A 147 -2.20 14.55 7.91
C LEU A 147 -1.23 15.73 7.71
N MET A 148 -1.22 16.33 6.52
CA MET A 148 -0.32 17.45 6.17
C MET A 148 -0.61 18.71 7.01
N LEU A 149 -1.90 19.04 7.21
CA LEU A 149 -2.31 20.21 7.99
C LEU A 149 -1.91 20.10 9.47
N THR A 150 -2.00 18.90 10.02
CA THR A 150 -1.66 18.66 11.43
C THR A 150 -0.14 18.60 11.63
N ALA A 151 0.57 17.86 10.77
CA ALA A 151 2.02 17.75 10.85
C ALA A 151 2.73 19.09 10.61
N GLY A 152 2.22 19.92 9.67
CA GLY A 152 2.77 21.24 9.41
C GLY A 152 2.67 22.21 10.60
N LYS A 153 1.68 22.04 11.48
CA LYS A 153 1.55 22.83 12.71
C LYS A 153 2.48 22.37 13.83
N GLU A 154 2.81 21.08 13.90
CA GLU A 154 3.68 20.52 14.94
C GLU A 154 5.18 20.74 14.67
N TYR A 155 5.60 20.89 13.41
CA TYR A 155 7.01 21.11 13.02
C TYR A 155 7.31 22.48 12.40
N GLY A 156 6.29 23.29 12.13
CA GLY A 156 6.41 24.63 11.55
C GLY A 156 6.33 25.78 12.55
N GLY A 157 6.41 25.50 13.87
CA GLY A 157 6.39 26.47 14.96
C GLY A 157 7.70 26.54 15.71
#